data_AF-A0A972EG61-F1
#
_entry.id   AF-A0A972EG61-F1
#
_cell.length_a   1.000
_cell.length_b   1.000
_cell.length_c   1.000
_cell.angle_alpha   90.00
_cell.angle_beta   90.00
_cell.angle_gamma   90.00
#
_symmetry.space_group_name_H-M   'P 1'
#
loop_
_entity.id
_entity.type
_entity.pdbx_description
1 polymer ?
#
loop_
_entity_poly.entity_id
_entity_poly.type
_entity_poly.pdbx_seq_one_letter_code
_entity_poly.pdbx_strand_id
1 'polypeptide(L)'
;MAFIRGHEFIFENKLGMVFNFYLNEQKHIEYIASDEKRRWKEKKLIFGRATESFHLDVDDNESIHIVSYSKDGSLYYHQYLGGAWVNYLIFCYPEEQRVMYPIIKHVENQIHIFYYLLHNEPKNRAYLLHLRFHNKKYSTNHITTTDNHEYINPFKIFINDNNNKMALIYSSINKGYEQIFISKFDMPTGQWSEPLCVTSSKDKKIYI
;
A
#
# COMPACT_ATOMS: atom_id res chain seq x y z
N MET A 1 15.57 -2.52 -18.72
CA MET A 1 15.33 -1.09 -18.43
C MET A 1 14.37 -1.00 -17.25
N ALA A 2 14.72 -0.17 -16.25
CA ALA A 2 14.05 0.07 -14.96
C ALA A 2 13.43 -1.15 -14.25
N PHE A 3 14.29 -1.97 -13.63
CA PHE A 3 13.87 -2.90 -12.57
C PHE A 3 13.66 -2.07 -11.30
N ILE A 4 12.43 -2.01 -10.76
CA ILE A 4 12.23 -1.54 -9.38
C ILE A 4 12.95 -2.55 -8.49
N ARG A 5 14.13 -2.15 -7.97
CA ARG A 5 14.87 -2.88 -6.94
C ARG A 5 13.98 -2.99 -5.69
N GLY A 6 14.10 -4.12 -4.99
CA GLY A 6 13.18 -4.58 -3.97
C GLY A 6 12.70 -3.49 -3.00
N HIS A 7 11.44 -3.61 -2.59
CA HIS A 7 10.85 -2.79 -1.54
C HIS A 7 11.71 -2.86 -0.27
N GLU A 8 12.38 -1.75 0.05
CA GLU A 8 13.17 -1.56 1.25
C GLU A 8 12.58 -0.37 2.02
N PHE A 9 12.32 -0.55 3.31
CA PHE A 9 11.79 0.49 4.18
C PHE A 9 12.71 0.64 5.38
N ILE A 10 13.19 1.86 5.58
CA ILE A 10 14.03 2.21 6.72
C ILE A 10 13.27 3.23 7.56
N PHE A 11 13.21 3.02 8.86
CA PHE A 11 12.72 4.02 9.80
C PHE A 11 13.55 4.02 11.09
N GLU A 12 13.57 5.16 11.77
CA GLU A 12 14.20 5.34 13.07
C GLU A 12 13.09 5.54 14.11
N ASN A 13 13.13 4.79 15.20
CA ASN A 13 12.18 4.95 16.29
C ASN A 13 12.59 6.12 17.22
N LYS A 14 11.74 6.47 18.18
CA LYS A 14 11.96 7.55 19.17
C LYS A 14 13.17 7.30 20.07
N LEU A 15 13.65 6.06 20.18
CA LEU A 15 14.86 5.68 20.91
C LEU A 15 16.14 5.77 20.06
N GLY A 16 16.05 6.18 18.79
CA GLY A 16 17.17 6.29 17.86
C GLY A 16 17.64 4.95 17.27
N MET A 17 16.86 3.89 17.46
CA MET A 17 17.11 2.58 16.84
C MET A 17 16.59 2.60 15.41
N VAL A 18 17.44 2.15 14.47
CA VAL A 18 17.11 2.08 13.06
C VAL A 18 16.63 0.68 12.72
N PHE A 19 15.51 0.60 12.02
CA PHE A 19 14.97 -0.64 11.48
C PHE A 19 15.04 -0.60 9.96
N ASN A 20 15.43 -1.72 9.35
CA ASN A 20 15.44 -1.90 7.91
C ASN A 20 14.64 -3.16 7.55
N PHE A 21 13.58 -3.00 6.78
CA PHE A 21 12.68 -4.04 6.28
C PHE A 21 12.92 -4.24 4.79
N TYR A 22 13.10 -5.48 4.36
CA TYR A 22 13.40 -5.79 2.96
C TYR A 22 12.91 -7.20 2.58
N LEU A 23 12.89 -7.49 1.28
CA LEU A 23 12.71 -8.85 0.77
C LEU A 23 14.06 -9.55 0.67
N ASN A 24 14.21 -10.72 1.28
CA ASN A 24 15.42 -11.54 1.15
C ASN A 24 15.50 -12.23 -0.23
N GLU A 25 16.53 -13.05 -0.46
CA GLU A 25 16.73 -13.76 -1.73
C GLU A 25 15.58 -14.70 -2.09
N GLN A 26 14.91 -15.29 -1.10
CA GLN A 26 13.72 -16.13 -1.26
C GLN A 26 12.43 -15.30 -1.39
N LYS A 27 12.54 -13.96 -1.42
CA LYS A 27 11.44 -12.99 -1.40
C LYS A 27 10.57 -13.07 -0.14
N HIS A 28 11.12 -13.51 0.97
CA HIS A 28 10.46 -13.44 2.27
C HIS A 28 10.69 -12.07 2.90
N ILE A 29 9.73 -11.59 3.68
CA ILE A 29 9.86 -10.33 4.39
C ILE A 29 10.75 -10.55 5.62
N GLU A 30 11.88 -9.86 5.66
CA GLU A 30 12.81 -9.82 6.77
C GLU A 30 13.01 -8.40 7.28
N TYR A 31 13.49 -8.28 8.52
CA TYR A 31 14.01 -7.03 9.02
C TYR A 31 15.28 -7.21 9.85
N ILE A 32 16.06 -6.15 9.93
CA ILE A 32 17.20 -6.01 10.82
C ILE A 32 17.05 -4.70 11.60
N ALA A 33 17.37 -4.74 12.89
CA ALA A 33 17.28 -3.58 13.78
C ALA A 33 18.65 -3.26 14.38
N SER A 34 18.94 -1.98 14.57
CA SER A 34 20.13 -1.56 15.31
C SER A 34 19.91 -1.67 16.82
N ASP A 35 21.00 -1.73 17.58
CA ASP A 35 20.98 -1.39 19.01
C ASP A 35 21.06 0.13 19.23
N GLU A 36 21.05 0.56 20.50
CA GLU A 36 21.20 1.98 20.91
C GLU A 36 22.54 2.60 20.47
N LYS A 37 23.55 1.77 20.18
CA LYS A 37 24.86 2.18 19.66
C LYS A 37 24.92 2.13 18.13
N ARG A 38 23.76 1.99 17.47
CA ARG A 38 23.59 1.88 16.02
C ARG A 38 24.34 0.70 15.38
N ARG A 39 24.54 -0.37 16.13
CA ARG A 39 25.10 -1.63 15.61
C ARG A 39 23.98 -2.57 15.22
N TRP A 40 24.05 -3.12 14.02
CA TRP A 40 23.04 -4.06 13.52
C TRP A 40 23.00 -5.35 14.33
N LYS A 41 21.79 -5.80 14.68
CA LYS A 41 21.53 -7.09 15.34
C LYS A 41 21.27 -8.19 14.31
N GLU A 42 20.87 -9.36 14.79
CA GLU A 42 20.44 -10.48 13.95
C GLU A 42 19.20 -10.12 13.11
N LYS A 43 19.19 -10.67 11.89
CA LYS A 43 18.05 -10.60 10.97
C LYS A 43 16.91 -11.44 11.50
N LYS A 44 15.68 -10.96 11.33
CA LYS A 44 14.46 -11.62 11.79
C LYS A 44 13.47 -11.77 10.64
N LEU A 45 12.96 -12.98 10.48
CA LEU A 45 11.91 -13.31 9.53
C LEU A 45 10.55 -12.82 10.05
N ILE A 46 9.82 -12.07 9.23
CA ILE A 46 8.44 -11.63 9.52
C ILE A 46 7.46 -12.62 8.93
N PHE A 47 7.68 -12.97 7.67
CA PHE A 47 6.76 -13.80 6.91
C PHE A 47 7.49 -14.70 5.91
N GLY A 48 7.40 -16.01 6.13
CA GLY A 48 8.10 -17.03 5.34
C GLY A 48 7.41 -17.42 4.02
N ARG A 49 6.59 -16.53 3.43
CA ARG A 49 6.02 -16.73 2.10
C ARG A 49 6.63 -15.78 1.09
N ALA A 50 6.81 -16.26 -0.13
CA ALA A 50 7.33 -15.48 -1.23
C ALA A 50 6.38 -14.31 -1.55
N THR A 51 6.88 -13.10 -1.33
CA THR A 51 6.16 -11.83 -1.43
C THR A 51 6.54 -11.11 -2.73
N GLU A 52 5.56 -10.57 -3.44
CA GLU A 52 5.80 -9.75 -4.63
C GLU A 52 6.04 -8.29 -4.26
N SER A 53 5.22 -7.75 -3.36
CA SER A 53 5.30 -6.38 -2.91
C SER A 53 4.79 -6.26 -1.47
N PHE A 54 5.30 -5.26 -0.75
CA PHE A 54 4.80 -4.91 0.57
C PHE A 54 4.96 -3.42 0.82
N HIS A 55 4.20 -2.91 1.78
CA HIS A 55 4.30 -1.54 2.27
C HIS A 55 4.20 -1.54 3.79
N LEU A 56 4.91 -0.61 4.43
CA LEU A 56 4.99 -0.46 5.86
C LEU A 56 4.49 0.93 6.28
N ASP A 57 3.78 0.98 7.39
CA ASP A 57 3.42 2.21 8.10
C ASP A 57 3.64 2.01 9.60
N VAL A 58 3.94 3.09 10.32
CA VAL A 58 4.21 3.07 11.75
C VAL A 58 3.20 4.00 12.42
N ASP A 59 2.49 3.50 13.43
CA ASP A 59 1.52 4.30 14.18
C ASP A 59 2.19 5.21 15.23
N ASP A 60 1.40 6.06 15.88
CA ASP A 60 1.87 6.98 16.93
C ASP A 60 2.46 6.26 18.16
N ASN A 61 2.08 4.99 18.37
CA ASN A 61 2.57 4.12 19.43
C ASN A 61 3.82 3.33 19.01
N GLU A 62 4.41 3.62 17.84
CA GLU A 62 5.54 2.90 17.25
C GLU A 62 5.23 1.44 16.89
N SER A 63 3.96 1.09 16.75
CA SER A 63 3.55 -0.21 16.23
C SER A 63 3.73 -0.23 14.72
N ILE A 64 4.28 -1.33 14.24
CA ILE A 64 4.62 -1.51 12.83
C ILE A 64 3.50 -2.29 12.16
N HIS A 65 2.96 -1.72 11.08
CA HIS A 65 1.88 -2.25 10.28
C HIS A 65 2.40 -2.52 8.87
N ILE A 66 2.25 -3.76 8.39
CA ILE A 66 2.71 -4.14 7.06
C ILE A 66 1.53 -4.71 6.28
N VAL A 67 1.34 -4.26 5.06
CA VAL A 67 0.54 -4.98 4.06
C VAL A 67 1.47 -5.65 3.07
N SER A 68 1.20 -6.89 2.71
CA SER A 68 1.96 -7.59 1.68
C SER A 68 1.06 -8.34 0.71
N TYR A 69 1.53 -8.50 -0.52
CA TYR A 69 0.91 -9.34 -1.52
C TYR A 69 1.88 -10.44 -1.94
N SER A 70 1.48 -11.68 -1.75
CA SER A 70 2.30 -12.86 -2.04
C SER A 70 2.08 -13.40 -3.44
N LYS A 71 3.08 -14.16 -3.92
CA LYS A 71 3.06 -14.78 -5.25
C LYS A 71 1.92 -15.78 -5.47
N ASP A 72 1.33 -16.29 -4.39
CA ASP A 72 0.18 -17.18 -4.42
C ASP A 72 -1.17 -16.43 -4.54
N GLY A 73 -1.15 -15.12 -4.78
CA GLY A 73 -2.36 -14.31 -4.95
C GLY A 73 -2.99 -13.81 -3.64
N SER A 74 -2.34 -14.04 -2.50
CA SER A 74 -2.88 -13.65 -1.19
C SER A 74 -2.42 -12.27 -0.73
N LEU A 75 -3.35 -11.48 -0.18
CA LEU A 75 -3.10 -10.20 0.48
C LEU A 75 -3.09 -10.41 1.99
N TYR A 76 -2.00 -10.01 2.65
CA TYR A 76 -1.78 -10.17 4.09
C TYR A 76 -1.62 -8.84 4.80
N TYR A 77 -2.04 -8.81 6.06
CA TYR A 77 -1.71 -7.78 7.04
C TYR A 77 -0.84 -8.38 8.14
N HIS A 78 0.26 -7.71 8.48
CA HIS A 78 1.20 -8.13 9.52
C HIS A 78 1.31 -7.06 10.59
N GLN A 79 1.29 -7.49 11.84
CA GLN A 79 1.44 -6.61 13.00
C GLN A 79 2.37 -7.25 14.02
N TYR A 80 3.20 -6.43 14.64
CA TYR A 80 4.02 -6.87 15.77
C TYR A 80 3.21 -6.74 17.08
N LEU A 81 2.91 -7.87 17.74
CA LEU A 81 2.12 -7.93 18.96
C LEU A 81 2.80 -8.83 19.98
N GLY A 82 3.02 -8.33 21.20
CA GLY A 82 3.48 -9.14 22.33
C GLY A 82 4.81 -9.87 22.11
N GLY A 83 5.72 -9.30 21.33
CA GLY A 83 7.03 -9.88 21.07
C GLY A 83 7.13 -10.73 19.78
N ALA A 84 6.00 -10.98 19.11
CA ALA A 84 5.94 -11.80 17.90
C ALA A 84 5.18 -11.11 16.76
N TRP A 85 5.45 -11.53 15.53
CA TRP A 85 4.68 -11.11 14.36
C TRP A 85 3.41 -11.96 14.22
N VAL A 86 2.28 -11.30 14.08
CA VAL A 86 0.98 -11.91 13.78
C VAL A 86 0.61 -11.56 12.35
N ASN A 87 0.24 -12.59 11.57
CA ASN A 87 -0.02 -12.50 10.14
C ASN A 87 -1.48 -12.85 9.85
N TYR A 88 -2.24 -11.91 9.31
CA TYR A 88 -3.66 -12.05 8.99
C TYR A 88 -3.85 -12.13 7.48
N LEU A 89 -4.47 -13.21 6.99
CA LEU A 89 -4.94 -13.26 5.60
C LEU A 89 -6.14 -12.32 5.46
N ILE A 90 -6.06 -11.39 4.52
CA ILE A 90 -7.15 -10.46 4.20
C ILE A 90 -8.02 -11.06 3.09
N PHE A 91 -7.42 -11.30 1.92
CA PHE A 91 -8.07 -11.87 0.75
C PHE A 91 -7.11 -12.82 0.04
N CYS A 92 -7.67 -13.82 -0.63
CA CYS A 92 -6.97 -14.63 -1.62
C CYS A 92 -7.67 -14.38 -2.97
N TYR A 93 -6.93 -13.80 -3.91
CA TYR A 93 -7.43 -13.51 -5.25
C TYR A 93 -7.17 -14.68 -6.19
N PRO A 94 -8.09 -14.95 -7.14
CA PRO A 94 -7.86 -15.97 -8.16
C PRO A 94 -6.76 -15.53 -9.13
N GLU A 95 -6.20 -16.45 -9.90
CA GLU A 95 -5.03 -16.21 -10.77
C GLU A 95 -5.26 -15.15 -11.85
N GLU A 96 -6.52 -14.90 -12.25
CA GLU A 96 -6.89 -13.87 -13.23
C GLU A 96 -6.91 -12.47 -12.62
N GLN A 97 -6.67 -12.34 -11.31
CA GLN A 97 -6.63 -11.09 -10.58
C GLN A 97 -5.28 -10.85 -9.91
N ARG A 98 -4.79 -9.62 -10.01
CA ARG A 98 -3.49 -9.24 -9.44
C ARG A 98 -3.57 -7.94 -8.65
N VAL A 99 -2.95 -7.93 -7.48
CA VAL A 99 -2.79 -6.72 -6.67
C VAL A 99 -1.52 -5.96 -7.10
N MET A 100 -1.63 -4.65 -7.28
CA MET A 100 -0.50 -3.76 -7.53
C MET A 100 -0.49 -2.58 -6.56
N TYR A 101 0.72 -2.20 -6.16
CA TYR A 101 1.01 -1.09 -5.25
C TYR A 101 0.16 -1.12 -3.97
N PRO A 102 0.20 -2.22 -3.17
CA PRO A 102 -0.46 -2.22 -1.88
C PRO A 102 0.20 -1.18 -0.98
N ILE A 103 -0.59 -0.26 -0.43
CA ILE A 103 -0.16 0.76 0.52
C ILE A 103 -1.03 0.64 1.76
N ILE A 104 -0.40 0.62 2.93
CA ILE A 104 -1.08 0.66 4.23
C ILE A 104 -0.86 2.04 4.86
N LYS A 105 -1.92 2.55 5.49
CA LYS A 105 -1.90 3.76 6.31
C LYS A 105 -2.68 3.57 7.58
N HIS A 106 -2.10 3.97 8.70
CA HIS A 106 -2.74 4.02 9.99
C HIS A 106 -3.19 5.45 10.26
N VAL A 107 -4.50 5.64 10.49
CA VAL A 107 -5.07 6.95 10.82
C VAL A 107 -5.97 6.78 12.04
N GLU A 108 -5.62 7.47 13.12
CA GLU A 108 -6.23 7.33 14.45
C GLU A 108 -6.21 5.91 15.01
N ASN A 109 -7.29 5.15 14.82
CA ASN A 109 -7.43 3.74 15.25
C ASN A 109 -7.99 2.87 14.10
N GLN A 110 -7.74 3.32 12.87
CA GLN A 110 -8.22 2.70 11.65
C GLN A 110 -7.05 2.35 10.74
N ILE A 111 -7.12 1.16 10.17
CA ILE A 111 -6.16 0.71 9.16
C ILE A 111 -6.79 0.90 7.80
N HIS A 112 -6.12 1.64 6.94
CA HIS A 112 -6.51 1.90 5.56
C HIS A 112 -5.52 1.20 4.63
N ILE A 113 -6.03 0.36 3.74
CA ILE A 113 -5.24 -0.37 2.74
C ILE A 113 -5.74 0.01 1.35
N PHE A 114 -4.82 0.41 0.50
CA PHE A 114 -5.07 0.85 -0.86
C PHE A 114 -4.31 -0.02 -1.82
N TYR A 115 -4.91 -0.35 -2.94
CA TYR A 115 -4.24 -1.08 -4.01
C TYR A 115 -5.03 -0.98 -5.30
N TYR A 116 -4.34 -1.23 -6.42
CA TYR A 116 -5.03 -1.59 -7.65
C TYR A 116 -5.29 -3.09 -7.69
N LEU A 117 -6.51 -3.47 -8.04
CA LEU A 117 -6.86 -4.83 -8.44
C LEU A 117 -6.98 -4.88 -9.96
N LEU A 118 -6.07 -5.59 -10.61
CA LEU A 118 -6.07 -5.80 -12.06
C LEU A 118 -6.84 -7.06 -12.39
N HIS A 119 -7.54 -7.05 -13.52
CA HIS A 119 -8.14 -8.25 -14.12
C HIS A 119 -7.52 -8.53 -15.48
N ASN A 120 -7.02 -9.74 -15.68
CA ASN A 120 -6.17 -10.08 -16.83
C ASN A 120 -6.93 -10.16 -18.17
N GLU A 121 -8.28 -10.26 -18.20
CA GLU A 121 -9.06 -10.29 -19.44
C GLU A 121 -10.47 -9.66 -19.31
N PRO A 122 -11.14 -9.26 -20.42
CA PRO A 122 -10.63 -8.95 -21.75
C PRO A 122 -10.30 -7.46 -21.95
N LYS A 123 -10.53 -6.60 -20.95
CA LYS A 123 -10.33 -5.13 -21.04
C LYS A 123 -9.20 -4.59 -20.17
N ASN A 124 -8.37 -5.46 -19.58
CA ASN A 124 -7.25 -5.10 -18.72
C ASN A 124 -7.61 -3.93 -17.77
N ARG A 125 -8.68 -4.09 -17.00
CA ARG A 125 -9.16 -3.03 -16.11
C ARG A 125 -8.43 -3.10 -14.78
N ALA A 126 -8.10 -1.94 -14.25
CA ALA A 126 -7.59 -1.80 -12.90
C ALA A 126 -8.61 -1.03 -12.05
N TYR A 127 -8.93 -1.59 -10.89
CA TYR A 127 -9.82 -1.00 -9.92
C TYR A 127 -8.99 -0.47 -8.76
N LEU A 128 -9.06 0.83 -8.50
CA LEU A 128 -8.43 1.42 -7.31
C LEU A 128 -9.35 1.20 -6.12
N LEU A 129 -8.93 0.34 -5.20
CA LEU A 129 -9.72 -0.07 -4.04
C LEU A 129 -9.15 0.53 -2.76
N HIS A 130 -10.05 0.84 -1.83
CA HIS A 130 -9.74 1.26 -0.47
C HIS A 130 -10.45 0.34 0.50
N LEU A 131 -9.67 -0.46 1.22
CA LEU A 131 -10.12 -1.33 2.30
C LEU A 131 -9.84 -0.66 3.63
N ARG A 132 -10.84 -0.58 4.49
CA ARG A 132 -10.74 0.05 5.81
C ARG A 132 -11.10 -0.95 6.89
N PHE A 133 -10.26 -1.08 7.90
CA PHE A 133 -10.52 -1.88 9.09
C PHE A 133 -10.77 -0.96 10.29
N HIS A 134 -11.86 -1.23 10.99
CA HIS A 134 -12.19 -0.58 12.25
C HIS A 134 -13.01 -1.55 13.11
N ASN A 135 -12.62 -1.74 14.37
CA ASN A 135 -13.34 -2.58 15.33
C ASN A 135 -13.71 -3.99 14.81
N LYS A 136 -12.73 -4.68 14.20
CA LYS A 136 -12.90 -6.04 13.60
C LYS A 136 -13.86 -6.12 12.41
N LYS A 137 -14.38 -4.99 11.93
CA LYS A 137 -15.17 -4.90 10.70
C LYS A 137 -14.29 -4.32 9.60
N TYR A 138 -14.52 -4.77 8.37
CA TYR A 138 -13.90 -4.17 7.20
C TYR A 138 -14.96 -3.62 6.23
N SER A 139 -14.60 -2.57 5.51
CA SER A 139 -15.40 -1.99 4.42
C SER A 139 -14.50 -1.74 3.22
N THR A 140 -14.98 -2.05 2.02
CA THR A 140 -14.26 -1.80 0.77
C THR A 140 -14.98 -0.71 -0.02
N ASN A 141 -14.27 0.35 -0.37
CA ASN A 141 -14.71 1.36 -1.32
C ASN A 141 -14.02 1.15 -2.66
N HIS A 142 -14.80 1.24 -3.74
CA HIS A 142 -14.27 1.41 -5.08
C HIS A 142 -14.07 2.90 -5.35
N ILE A 143 -12.84 3.33 -5.60
CA ILE A 143 -12.51 4.74 -5.84
C ILE A 143 -12.69 5.07 -7.31
N THR A 144 -12.08 4.27 -8.19
CA THR A 144 -12.12 4.51 -9.63
C THR A 144 -11.76 3.25 -10.41
N THR A 145 -12.20 3.22 -11.67
CA THR A 145 -11.78 2.25 -12.67
C THR A 145 -10.91 2.98 -13.68
N THR A 146 -9.75 2.42 -13.99
CA THR A 146 -8.91 2.88 -15.11
C THR A 146 -8.64 1.73 -16.07
N ASP A 147 -8.55 2.05 -17.36
CA ASP A 147 -8.15 1.10 -18.38
C ASP A 147 -6.61 1.01 -18.40
N ASN A 148 -6.06 -0.20 -18.22
CA ASN A 148 -4.63 -0.46 -18.24
C ASN A 148 -4.16 -0.67 -19.68
N HIS A 149 -3.78 0.42 -20.35
CA HIS A 149 -3.41 0.35 -21.77
C HIS A 149 -1.99 -0.18 -21.99
N GLU A 150 -1.05 0.00 -21.05
CA GLU A 150 0.34 -0.51 -21.14
C GLU A 150 1.01 -0.60 -19.75
N TYR A 151 0.82 0.43 -18.92
CA TYR A 151 1.34 0.52 -17.56
C TYR A 151 0.35 1.23 -16.65
N ILE A 152 0.36 0.87 -15.38
CA ILE A 152 -0.40 1.57 -14.34
C ILE A 152 0.57 2.34 -13.43
N ASN A 153 0.36 3.65 -13.32
CA ASN A 153 1.14 4.48 -12.42
C ASN A 153 0.75 4.19 -10.97
N PRO A 154 1.71 4.22 -10.02
CA PRO A 154 1.40 4.26 -8.60
C PRO A 154 0.51 5.46 -8.27
N PHE A 155 -0.29 5.33 -7.22
CA PHE A 155 -1.00 6.44 -6.62
C PHE A 155 -0.21 6.98 -5.41
N LYS A 156 -0.57 8.19 -4.97
CA LYS A 156 -0.03 8.81 -3.75
C LYS A 156 -1.16 9.11 -2.78
N ILE A 157 -0.94 8.81 -1.51
CA ILE A 157 -1.85 9.13 -0.43
C ILE A 157 -1.23 10.24 0.41
N PHE A 158 -2.00 11.28 0.66
CA PHE A 158 -1.67 12.36 1.57
C PHE A 158 -2.64 12.31 2.74
N ILE A 159 -2.10 12.25 3.94
CA ILE A 159 -2.87 12.30 5.19
C ILE A 159 -2.44 13.54 5.94
N ASN A 160 -3.44 14.23 6.48
CA ASN A 160 -3.24 15.33 7.40
C ASN A 160 -3.79 14.92 8.77
N ASP A 161 -2.89 14.50 9.66
CA ASP A 161 -3.23 13.97 10.97
C ASP A 161 -3.93 15.02 11.86
N ASN A 162 -3.69 16.31 11.63
CA ASN A 162 -4.30 17.38 12.43
C ASN A 162 -5.80 17.57 12.19
N ASN A 163 -6.33 17.10 11.05
CA ASN A 163 -7.74 17.28 10.70
C ASN A 163 -8.38 16.05 10.08
N ASN A 164 -7.73 14.89 10.17
CA ASN A 164 -8.19 13.61 9.62
C ASN A 164 -8.63 13.70 8.16
N LYS A 165 -7.97 14.54 7.37
CA LYS A 165 -8.22 14.62 5.93
C LYS A 165 -7.25 13.73 5.21
N MET A 166 -7.81 12.91 4.32
CA MET A 166 -7.04 12.09 3.43
C MET A 166 -7.36 12.48 1.99
N ALA A 167 -6.33 12.58 1.18
CA ALA A 167 -6.44 12.82 -0.25
C ALA A 167 -5.63 11.77 -1.01
N LEU A 168 -6.15 11.37 -2.16
CA LEU A 168 -5.54 10.40 -3.05
C LEU A 168 -5.30 11.06 -4.39
N ILE A 169 -4.07 10.96 -4.89
CA ILE A 169 -3.69 11.39 -6.22
C ILE A 169 -3.39 10.15 -7.05
N TYR A 170 -3.99 10.06 -8.24
CA TYR A 170 -3.83 8.93 -9.14
C TYR A 170 -3.96 9.36 -10.60
N SER A 171 -3.47 8.55 -11.54
CA SER A 171 -3.77 8.75 -12.96
C SER A 171 -4.96 7.91 -13.42
N SER A 172 -5.72 8.45 -14.37
CA SER A 172 -6.75 7.73 -15.10
C SER A 172 -6.92 8.31 -16.50
N ILE A 173 -7.58 7.58 -17.40
CA ILE A 173 -7.82 8.01 -18.78
C ILE A 173 -9.07 8.91 -18.83
N ASN A 174 -8.91 10.11 -19.39
CA ASN A 174 -9.99 11.06 -19.66
C ASN A 174 -9.91 11.51 -21.12
N LYS A 175 -10.99 11.30 -21.89
CA LYS A 175 -11.05 11.60 -23.34
C LYS A 175 -9.87 11.03 -24.15
N GLY A 176 -9.41 9.82 -23.79
CA GLY A 176 -8.31 9.12 -24.46
C GLY A 176 -6.90 9.58 -24.06
N TYR A 177 -6.77 10.50 -23.10
CA TYR A 177 -5.48 10.96 -22.58
C TYR A 177 -5.36 10.67 -21.09
N GLU A 178 -4.15 10.32 -20.66
CA GLU A 178 -3.86 10.16 -19.23
C GLU A 178 -3.91 11.51 -18.51
N GLN A 179 -4.69 11.59 -17.44
CA GLN A 179 -4.82 12.77 -16.59
C GLN A 179 -4.62 12.40 -15.12
N ILE A 180 -4.21 13.39 -14.33
CA ILE A 180 -4.09 13.27 -12.88
C ILE A 180 -5.42 13.70 -12.25
N PHE A 181 -5.88 12.88 -11.30
CA PHE A 181 -7.07 13.12 -10.51
C PHE A 181 -6.73 13.22 -9.03
N ILE A 182 -7.53 13.99 -8.31
CA ILE A 182 -7.50 14.06 -6.85
C ILE A 182 -8.88 13.71 -6.32
N SER A 183 -8.94 12.75 -5.41
CA SER A 183 -10.14 12.45 -4.62
C SER A 183 -9.85 12.67 -3.14
N LYS A 184 -10.84 13.13 -2.38
CA LYS A 184 -10.74 13.35 -0.94
C LYS A 184 -11.59 12.32 -0.22
N PHE A 185 -11.10 11.80 0.89
CA PHE A 185 -11.86 10.90 1.74
C PHE A 185 -12.50 11.67 2.88
N ASP A 186 -13.79 11.45 3.07
CA ASP A 186 -14.52 11.95 4.22
C ASP A 186 -14.59 10.85 5.29
N MET A 187 -13.82 11.01 6.38
CA MET A 187 -13.73 10.02 7.45
C MET A 187 -15.09 9.70 8.11
N PRO A 188 -15.95 10.70 8.44
CA PRO A 188 -17.26 10.45 9.05
C PRO A 188 -18.18 9.59 8.18
N THR A 189 -18.33 9.91 6.89
CA THR A 189 -19.21 9.12 5.99
C THR A 189 -18.54 7.87 5.45
N GLY A 190 -17.20 7.83 5.43
CA GLY A 190 -16.43 6.75 4.82
C GLY A 190 -16.53 6.72 3.30
N GLN A 191 -16.74 7.88 2.68
CA GLN A 191 -16.92 8.02 1.24
C GLN A 191 -15.81 8.87 0.60
N TRP A 192 -15.54 8.58 -0.66
CA TRP A 192 -14.67 9.41 -1.49
C TRP A 192 -15.50 10.49 -2.18
N SER A 193 -14.95 11.70 -2.28
CA SER A 193 -15.51 12.76 -3.11
C SER A 193 -15.45 12.38 -4.59
N GLU A 194 -16.27 13.05 -5.39
CA GLU A 194 -16.13 13.03 -6.84
C GLU A 194 -14.68 13.40 -7.24
N PRO A 195 -14.05 12.67 -8.18
CA PRO A 195 -12.69 12.95 -8.62
C PRO A 195 -12.56 14.32 -9.30
N LEU A 196 -11.58 15.11 -8.85
CA LEU A 196 -11.20 16.37 -9.50
C LEU A 196 -10.03 16.13 -10.46
N CYS A 197 -10.26 16.35 -11.76
CA CYS A 197 -9.20 16.32 -12.77
C CYS A 197 -8.33 17.58 -12.65
N VAL A 198 -7.02 17.43 -12.40
CA VAL A 198 -6.10 18.56 -12.17
C VAL A 198 -5.15 18.83 -13.34
N THR A 199 -5.14 17.95 -14.34
CA THR A 199 -4.41 18.17 -15.61
C THR A 199 -5.36 18.14 -16.79
N SER A 200 -4.92 18.73 -17.92
CA SER A 200 -5.66 18.74 -19.19
C SER A 200 -4.78 18.57 -20.43
N SER A 201 -3.47 18.39 -20.25
CA SER A 201 -2.50 18.21 -21.33
C SER A 201 -2.64 16.83 -21.99
N LYS A 202 -2.21 16.71 -23.25
CA LYS A 202 -2.19 15.45 -24.00
C LYS A 202 -0.94 14.59 -23.75
N ASP A 203 0.04 15.11 -23.03
CA ASP A 203 1.30 14.40 -22.77
C ASP A 203 1.08 13.21 -21.82
N LYS A 204 1.80 12.10 -22.05
CA LYS A 204 1.81 10.96 -21.10
C LYS A 204 2.29 11.42 -19.73
N LYS A 205 1.66 10.94 -18.65
CA LYS A 205 1.97 11.32 -17.26
C LYS A 205 2.68 10.14 -16.60
N ILE A 206 3.96 9.94 -16.92
CA ILE A 206 4.71 8.81 -16.37
C ILE A 206 5.24 9.18 -14.99
N TYR A 207 5.04 8.30 -13.99
CA TYR A 207 5.55 8.39 -12.62
C TYR A 207 4.96 9.54 -11.78
N ILE A 208 3.81 9.27 -11.14
CA ILE A 208 3.24 10.09 -10.05
C ILE A 208 3.88 9.70 -8.71
#